data_AF-A0A2S1CFH3-F1
#
_entry.id   AF-A0A2S1CFH3-F1
#
_cell.length_a   1.000
_cell.length_b   1.000
_cell.length_c   1.000
_cell.angle_alpha   90.00
_cell.angle_beta   90.00
_cell.angle_gamma   90.00
#
_symmetry.space_group_name_H-M   'P 1'
#
loop_
_entity.id
_entity.type
_entity.pdbx_description
1 polymer ?
#
loop_
_entity_poly.entity_id
_entity_poly.type
_entity_poly.pdbx_seq_one_letter_code
_entity_poly.pdbx_strand_id
1 'polypeptide(L)'
;MTLNLCVLTPNQIVWDSEVKEIVLSTNSGQIGVLPNHAPIATAVDIGILRLRLNDQWLKIALMGGFARVGNNEITILVNDAEKGSDIDPQEAQKALEIAEANLSRAEGKRQTIEANLAVRRARTRVEAINEIS
;
A
#
# COMPACT_ATOMS: atom_id res chain seq x y z
N MET A 1 -5.48 -14.62 -18.80
CA MET A 1 -4.08 -14.16 -18.77
C MET A 1 -3.85 -13.53 -17.42
N THR A 2 -2.73 -13.84 -16.79
CA THR A 2 -2.34 -13.41 -15.43
C THR A 2 -1.00 -12.67 -15.49
N LEU A 3 -0.67 -12.03 -14.38
CA LEU A 3 0.62 -11.39 -14.13
C LEU A 3 1.14 -11.82 -12.76
N ASN A 4 2.45 -12.00 -12.65
CA ASN A 4 3.10 -12.41 -11.41
C ASN A 4 3.32 -11.18 -10.56
N LEU A 5 2.74 -11.15 -9.35
CA LEU A 5 2.91 -10.06 -8.40
C LEU A 5 3.77 -10.53 -7.22
N CYS A 6 4.92 -9.86 -7.05
CA CYS A 6 5.79 -10.03 -5.90
C CYS A 6 5.86 -8.72 -5.11
N VAL A 7 5.43 -8.75 -3.84
CA VAL A 7 5.52 -7.63 -2.90
C VAL A 7 6.56 -7.97 -1.83
N LEU A 8 7.59 -7.14 -1.75
CA LEU A 8 8.78 -7.35 -0.95
C LEU A 8 8.96 -6.22 0.06
N THR A 9 9.19 -6.57 1.31
CA THR A 9 9.76 -5.66 2.32
C THR A 9 11.23 -5.99 2.53
N PRO A 10 12.03 -5.12 3.19
CA PRO A 10 13.43 -5.42 3.48
C PRO A 10 13.64 -6.72 4.26
N ASN A 11 12.62 -7.18 4.99
CA ASN A 11 12.72 -8.31 5.89
C ASN A 11 12.09 -9.60 5.33
N GLN A 12 11.07 -9.51 4.47
CA GLN A 12 10.33 -10.67 3.99
C GLN A 12 9.56 -10.44 2.69
N ILE A 13 9.12 -11.54 2.07
CA ILE A 13 8.17 -11.54 0.96
C ILE A 13 6.76 -11.50 1.55
N VAL A 14 6.01 -10.43 1.30
CA VAL A 14 4.64 -10.23 1.83
C VAL A 14 3.59 -10.90 0.93
N TRP A 15 3.85 -10.88 -0.38
CA TRP A 15 2.98 -11.49 -1.37
C TRP A 15 3.80 -12.02 -2.55
N ASP A 16 3.49 -13.22 -3.02
CA ASP A 16 4.06 -13.80 -4.22
C ASP A 16 3.01 -14.73 -4.87
N SER A 17 2.29 -14.22 -5.86
CA SER A 17 1.23 -14.98 -6.53
C SER A 17 0.82 -14.38 -7.87
N GLU A 18 0.16 -15.19 -8.69
CA GLU A 18 -0.46 -14.74 -9.93
C GLU A 18 -1.76 -13.98 -9.66
N VAL A 19 -1.92 -12.82 -10.31
CA VAL A 19 -3.10 -11.97 -10.20
C VAL A 19 -3.62 -11.60 -11.60
N LYS A 20 -4.88 -11.18 -11.70
CA LYS A 20 -5.48 -10.74 -12.98
C LYS A 20 -5.20 -9.27 -13.26
N GLU A 21 -5.34 -8.43 -12.25
CA GLU A 21 -5.14 -6.99 -12.32
C GLU A 21 -4.69 -6.46 -10.96
N ILE A 22 -3.92 -5.39 -11.00
CA ILE A 22 -3.56 -4.62 -9.81
C ILE A 22 -3.88 -3.15 -10.01
N VAL A 23 -4.22 -2.47 -8.91
CA VAL A 23 -4.34 -1.02 -8.85
C VAL A 23 -3.43 -0.54 -7.74
N LEU A 24 -2.41 0.22 -8.11
CA LEU A 24 -1.43 0.76 -7.18
C LEU A 24 -1.53 2.29 -7.09
N SER A 25 -1.23 2.81 -5.90
CA SER A 25 -1.19 4.25 -5.63
C SER A 25 0.22 4.78 -5.86
N THR A 26 0.36 5.67 -6.84
CA THR A 26 1.63 6.36 -7.18
C THR A 26 1.57 7.82 -6.73
N ASN A 27 2.71 8.50 -6.76
CA ASN A 27 2.79 9.94 -6.53
C ASN A 27 1.93 10.79 -7.50
N SER A 28 1.63 10.26 -8.69
CA SER A 28 0.80 10.90 -9.71
C SER A 28 -0.69 10.52 -9.65
N GLY A 29 -1.10 9.69 -8.69
CA GLY A 29 -2.46 9.15 -8.58
C GLY A 29 -2.50 7.62 -8.69
N GLN A 30 -3.65 7.06 -9.05
CA GLN A 30 -3.82 5.60 -9.15
C GLN A 30 -3.52 5.12 -10.57
N ILE A 31 -2.80 4.00 -10.69
CA ILE A 31 -2.55 3.30 -11.95
C ILE A 31 -3.00 1.85 -11.84
N GLY A 32 -3.77 1.42 -12.83
CA GLY A 32 -4.17 0.03 -13.03
C GLY A 32 -3.19 -0.66 -13.97
N VAL A 33 -2.72 -1.85 -13.59
CA VAL A 33 -1.82 -2.67 -14.40
C VAL A 33 -2.52 -3.98 -14.76
N LEU A 34 -2.62 -4.21 -16.06
CA LEU A 34 -3.24 -5.38 -16.68
C LEU A 34 -2.16 -6.27 -17.33
N PRO A 35 -2.51 -7.51 -17.73
CA PRO A 35 -1.59 -8.35 -18.48
C PRO A 35 -1.14 -7.67 -19.78
N ASN A 36 0.12 -7.86 -20.13
CA ASN A 36 0.82 -7.26 -21.28
C ASN A 36 0.95 -5.73 -21.22
N HIS A 37 0.95 -5.15 -20.02
CA HIS A 37 1.28 -3.74 -19.84
C HIS A 37 2.74 -3.46 -20.25
N ALA A 38 2.97 -2.29 -20.85
CA ALA A 38 4.31 -1.85 -21.22
C ALA A 38 5.22 -1.77 -19.98
N PRO A 39 6.52 -2.09 -20.09
CA PRO A 39 7.43 -1.98 -18.95
C PRO A 39 7.47 -0.56 -18.38
N ILE A 40 7.31 -0.43 -17.07
CA ILE A 40 7.32 0.85 -16.36
C ILE A 40 8.00 0.68 -14.99
N ALA A 41 8.73 1.70 -14.57
CA ALA A 41 9.24 1.85 -13.21
C ALA A 41 8.62 3.11 -12.61
N THR A 42 8.00 2.99 -11.44
CA THR A 42 7.30 4.10 -10.78
C THR A 42 7.51 4.09 -9.27
N ALA A 43 7.40 5.27 -8.66
CA ALA A 43 7.37 5.41 -7.21
C ALA A 43 5.96 5.13 -6.69
N VAL A 44 5.89 4.33 -5.62
CA VAL A 44 4.65 3.97 -4.93
C VAL A 44 4.53 4.88 -3.71
N ASP A 45 3.40 5.56 -3.59
CA ASP A 45 3.10 6.39 -2.42
C ASP A 45 2.51 5.53 -1.29
N ILE A 46 2.39 6.10 -0.09
CA ILE A 46 1.68 5.48 1.02
C ILE A 46 0.21 5.37 0.63
N GLY A 47 -0.29 4.14 0.54
CA GLY A 47 -1.64 3.90 0.03
C GLY A 47 -1.99 2.43 -0.05
N ILE A 48 -3.12 2.16 -0.69
CA ILE A 48 -3.65 0.80 -0.82
C ILE A 48 -3.28 0.26 -2.20
N LEU A 49 -2.72 -0.95 -2.20
CA LEU A 49 -2.65 -1.82 -3.36
C LEU A 49 -3.91 -2.68 -3.38
N ARG A 50 -4.69 -2.58 -4.46
CA ARG A 50 -5.81 -3.48 -4.72
C ARG A 50 -5.36 -4.50 -5.74
N LEU A 51 -5.60 -5.76 -5.47
CA LEU A 51 -5.26 -6.85 -6.38
C LEU A 51 -6.45 -7.77 -6.56
N ARG A 52 -6.65 -8.25 -7.78
CA ARG A 52 -7.76 -9.15 -8.12
C ARG A 52 -7.26 -10.55 -8.37
N LEU A 53 -7.71 -11.48 -7.54
CA LEU A 53 -7.48 -12.93 -7.68
C LEU A 53 -8.80 -13.59 -8.06
N ASN A 54 -8.87 -14.21 -9.24
CA ASN A 54 -9.98 -15.09 -9.61
C ASN A 54 -11.41 -14.53 -9.36
N ASP A 55 -11.57 -13.21 -9.38
CA ASP A 55 -12.81 -12.42 -9.13
C ASP A 55 -13.07 -11.91 -7.70
N GLN A 56 -12.14 -12.15 -6.78
CA GLN A 56 -12.10 -11.47 -5.48
C GLN A 56 -11.06 -10.35 -5.46
N TRP A 57 -11.46 -9.22 -4.89
CA TRP A 57 -10.56 -8.10 -4.64
C TRP A 57 -9.97 -8.18 -3.24
N LEU A 58 -8.65 -8.14 -3.15
CA LEU A 58 -7.91 -8.03 -1.90
C LEU A 58 -7.22 -6.68 -1.81
N LYS A 59 -7.00 -6.23 -0.57
CA LYS A 59 -6.30 -4.98 -0.26
C LYS A 59 -5.03 -5.27 0.53
N ILE A 60 -3.95 -4.60 0.17
CA ILE A 60 -2.69 -4.58 0.92
C ILE A 60 -2.35 -3.11 1.17
N ALA A 61 -2.12 -2.75 2.43
CA ALA A 61 -1.60 -1.45 2.81
C ALA A 61 -0.09 -1.41 2.49
N LEU A 62 0.35 -0.40 1.74
CA LEU A 62 1.74 -0.19 1.39
C LEU A 62 2.26 1.11 2.03
N MET A 63 3.41 1.05 2.69
CA MET A 63 4.03 2.21 3.37
C MET A 63 5.06 2.93 2.48
N GLY A 64 4.74 3.06 1.20
CA GLY A 64 5.58 3.69 0.18
C GLY A 64 6.76 2.83 -0.27
N GLY A 65 7.22 3.10 -1.49
CA GLY A 65 8.31 2.32 -2.11
C GLY A 65 8.42 2.53 -3.61
N PHE A 66 8.77 1.46 -4.34
CA PHE A 66 8.95 1.45 -5.78
C PHE A 66 8.26 0.24 -6.40
N ALA A 67 7.66 0.42 -7.56
CA ALA A 67 7.10 -0.65 -8.36
C ALA A 67 7.78 -0.70 -9.72
N ARG A 68 8.12 -1.90 -10.16
CA ARG A 68 8.61 -2.21 -11.49
C ARG A 68 7.66 -3.21 -12.13
N VAL A 69 7.23 -2.90 -13.34
CA VAL A 69 6.42 -3.77 -14.19
C VAL A 69 7.23 -4.08 -15.44
N GLY A 70 7.28 -5.34 -15.85
CA GLY A 70 7.85 -5.75 -17.12
C GLY A 70 7.64 -7.23 -17.38
N ASN A 71 7.42 -7.61 -18.64
CA ASN A 71 7.23 -9.01 -19.05
C ASN A 71 6.18 -9.78 -18.22
N ASN A 72 5.06 -9.13 -17.85
CA ASN A 72 4.03 -9.68 -16.96
C ASN A 72 4.50 -10.02 -15.53
N GLU A 73 5.65 -9.51 -15.14
CA GLU A 73 6.16 -9.57 -13.77
C GLU A 73 6.08 -8.17 -13.14
N ILE A 74 5.55 -8.13 -11.92
CA ILE A 74 5.45 -6.93 -11.11
C ILE A 74 6.21 -7.16 -9.82
N THR A 75 7.22 -6.35 -9.60
CA THR A 75 7.99 -6.33 -8.36
C THR A 75 7.72 -5.02 -7.64
N ILE A 76 7.16 -5.11 -6.44
CA ILE A 76 6.92 -3.95 -5.58
C ILE A 76 7.83 -4.06 -4.36
N LEU A 77 8.75 -3.10 -4.24
CA LEU A 77 9.69 -2.96 -3.12
C LEU A 77 9.16 -1.87 -2.20
N VAL A 78 8.75 -2.21 -0.99
CA VAL A 78 8.15 -1.26 -0.02
C VAL A 78 8.84 -1.34 1.32
N ASN A 79 8.81 -0.24 2.07
CA ASN A 79 9.42 -0.24 3.41
C ASN A 79 8.68 -1.15 4.38
N ASP A 80 7.35 -1.15 4.29
CA ASP A 80 6.47 -1.95 5.13
C ASP A 80 5.17 -2.21 4.35
N ALA A 81 4.57 -3.39 4.58
CA ALA A 81 3.33 -3.80 3.94
C ALA A 81 2.55 -4.80 4.78
N GLU A 82 1.25 -4.58 4.85
CA GLU A 82 0.31 -5.38 5.65
C GLU A 82 -0.92 -5.72 4.83
N LYS A 83 -1.39 -6.96 4.92
CA LYS A 83 -2.63 -7.37 4.27
C LYS A 83 -3.80 -6.82 5.07
N GLY A 84 -4.82 -6.29 4.41
CA GLY A 84 -6.00 -5.74 5.11
C GLY A 84 -6.67 -6.73 6.06
N SER A 85 -6.58 -8.03 5.77
CA SER A 85 -7.12 -9.11 6.59
C SER A 85 -6.33 -9.39 7.89
N ASP A 86 -5.05 -9.00 7.95
CA ASP A 86 -4.17 -9.25 9.10
C ASP A 86 -4.17 -8.07 10.09
N ILE A 87 -4.80 -6.94 9.74
CA ILE A 87 -4.82 -5.73 10.55
C ILE A 87 -6.00 -5.75 11.52
N ASP A 88 -5.73 -5.59 12.82
CA ASP A 88 -6.78 -5.43 13.83
C ASP A 88 -7.45 -4.04 13.70
N PRO A 89 -8.79 -3.97 13.53
CA PRO A 89 -9.51 -2.71 13.35
C PRO A 89 -9.42 -1.78 14.56
N GLN A 90 -9.42 -2.33 15.77
CA GLN A 90 -9.33 -1.53 16.99
C GLN A 90 -7.93 -0.97 17.17
N GLU A 91 -6.90 -1.76 16.88
CA GLU A 91 -5.51 -1.28 16.95
C GLU A 91 -5.23 -0.21 15.90
N ALA A 92 -5.71 -0.41 14.67
CA ALA A 92 -5.55 0.58 13.60
C ALA A 92 -6.24 1.91 13.93
N GLN A 93 -7.46 1.86 14.49
CA GLN A 93 -8.20 3.06 14.88
C GLN A 93 -7.52 3.80 16.04
N LYS A 94 -7.07 3.08 17.08
CA LYS A 94 -6.30 3.66 18.18
C LYS A 94 -5.00 4.30 17.69
N ALA A 95 -4.29 3.64 16.76
CA ALA A 95 -3.07 4.19 16.17
C ALA A 95 -3.33 5.49 15.41
N LEU A 96 -4.47 5.59 14.70
CA LEU A 96 -4.89 6.82 14.02
C LEU A 96 -5.15 7.95 15.02
N GLU A 97 -5.91 7.70 16.09
CA GLU A 97 -6.21 8.69 17.12
C GLU A 97 -4.93 9.23 17.80
N ILE A 98 -4.00 8.33 18.12
CA ILE A 98 -2.69 8.71 18.71
C ILE A 98 -1.89 9.56 17.72
N ALA A 99 -1.86 9.18 16.44
CA ALA A 99 -1.15 9.93 15.41
C ALA A 99 -1.74 11.34 15.21
N GLU A 100 -3.08 11.48 15.21
CA GLU A 100 -3.76 12.77 15.08
C GLU A 100 -3.56 13.65 16.32
N ALA A 101 -3.58 13.07 17.52
CA ALA A 101 -3.26 13.78 18.76
C ALA A 101 -1.80 14.29 18.76
N ASN A 102 -0.87 13.47 18.28
CA ASN A 102 0.54 13.85 18.14
C ASN A 102 0.74 14.94 17.09
N LEU A 103 0.01 14.89 15.97
CA LEU A 103 0.03 15.96 14.96
C LEU A 103 -0.46 17.30 15.53
N SER A 104 -1.51 17.26 16.36
CA SER A 104 -2.05 18.46 17.01
C SER A 104 -1.10 19.09 18.03
N ARG A 105 -0.22 18.28 18.62
CA ARG A 105 0.80 18.72 19.59
C ARG A 105 2.17 18.99 18.97
N ALA A 106 2.35 18.70 17.69
CA ALA A 106 3.64 18.81 17.02
C ALA A 106 4.03 20.29 16.86
N GLU A 107 5.19 20.66 17.39
CA GLU A 107 5.71 22.02 17.29
C GLU A 107 6.95 22.07 16.40
N GLY A 108 6.96 23.02 15.46
CA GLY A 108 8.07 23.20 14.51
C GLY A 108 8.00 22.31 13.26
N LYS A 109 8.84 22.65 12.27
CA LYS A 109 8.76 22.09 10.91
C LYS A 109 9.06 20.59 10.84
N ARG A 110 10.01 20.10 11.64
CA ARG A 110 10.40 18.68 11.59
C ARG A 110 9.35 17.77 12.21
N GLN A 111 8.87 18.11 13.41
CA GLN A 111 7.87 17.31 14.13
C GLN A 111 6.55 17.25 13.37
N THR A 112 6.15 18.36 12.73
CA THR A 112 4.93 18.39 11.91
C THR A 112 5.05 17.51 10.67
N ILE A 113 6.22 17.42 10.03
CA ILE A 113 6.44 16.50 8.89
C ILE A 113 6.36 15.04 9.34
N GLU A 114 7.06 14.69 10.43
CA GLU A 114 7.05 13.33 10.98
C GLU A 114 5.64 12.90 11.43
N ALA A 115 4.91 13.79 12.11
CA ALA A 115 3.54 13.52 12.54
C ALA A 115 2.57 13.39 11.36
N ASN A 116 2.70 14.22 10.32
CA ASN A 116 1.88 14.10 9.11
C ASN A 116 2.12 12.76 8.40
N LEU A 117 3.37 12.30 8.34
CA LEU A 117 3.71 10.99 7.78
C LEU A 117 3.07 9.86 8.60
N ALA A 118 3.13 9.94 9.94
CA ALA A 118 2.51 8.96 10.82
C ALA A 118 0.98 8.89 10.64
N VAL A 119 0.31 10.04 10.55
CA VAL A 119 -1.14 10.11 10.29
C VAL A 119 -1.48 9.49 8.94
N ARG A 120 -0.71 9.77 7.88
CA ARG A 120 -0.94 9.16 6.56
C ARG A 120 -0.86 7.64 6.63
N ARG A 121 0.18 7.08 7.27
CA ARG A 121 0.35 5.63 7.45
C ARG A 121 -0.82 5.01 8.23
N ALA A 122 -1.20 5.61 9.36
CA ALA A 122 -2.29 5.13 10.19
C ALA A 122 -3.63 5.16 9.44
N ARG A 123 -3.89 6.23 8.68
CA ARG A 123 -5.10 6.34 7.84
C ARG A 123 -5.16 5.25 6.78
N THR A 124 -4.05 4.98 6.10
CA THR A 124 -3.96 3.90 5.11
C THR A 124 -4.23 2.53 5.72
N ARG A 125 -3.73 2.25 6.95
CA ARG A 125 -4.04 1.01 7.66
C ARG A 125 -5.53 0.86 7.92
N VAL A 126 -6.20 1.91 8.40
CA VAL A 126 -7.66 1.88 8.63
C VAL A 126 -8.44 1.67 7.32
N GLU A 127 -8.05 2.36 6.24
CA GLU A 127 -8.73 2.23 4.95
C GLU A 127 -8.53 0.84 4.30
N ALA A 128 -7.42 0.16 4.60
CA ALA A 128 -7.15 -1.19 4.12
C ALA A 128 -8.09 -2.25 4.72
N ILE A 129 -8.66 -1.98 5.90
CA ILE A 129 -9.56 -2.90 6.63
C ILE A 129 -11.00 -2.81 6.09
N ASN A 130 -11.44 -1.60 5.74
CA ASN A 130 -12.81 -1.39 5.26
C ASN A 130 -13.09 -2.26 4.03
N GLU A 131 -14.24 -2.93 3.97
CA GLU A 131 -14.59 -3.71 2.78
C GLU A 131 -14.82 -2.80 1.55
N ILE A 132 -14.74 -3.39 0.36
CA ILE A 132 -15.11 -2.70 -0.88
C ILE A 132 -16.63 -2.70 -0.93
N SER A 133 -17.24 -1.58 -0.55
CA SER A 133 -18.66 -1.31 -0.83
C SER A 133 -18.90 -1.08 -2.31
#